data_AF-A0A7S8HXJ9-F1
#
_entry.id   AF-A0A7S8HXJ9-F1
#
_cell.length_a   1.000
_cell.length_b   1.000
_cell.length_c   1.000
_cell.angle_alpha   90.00
_cell.angle_beta   90.00
_cell.angle_gamma   90.00
#
_symmetry.space_group_name_H-M   'P 1'
#
loop_
_entity.id
_entity.type
_entity.pdbx_description
1 polymer ?
#
loop_
_entity_poly.entity_id
_entity_poly.type
_entity_poly.pdbx_seq_one_letter_code
_entity_poly.pdbx_strand_id
1 'polypeptide(L)'
;MSRTTTVRKYGKQAKRSKAERLFAELPQSPIRLPPKGDPDTKEDSISLITEKVSKINIEENTTTKRKARSSKKVTEAVPEAPIEITEVKEDKDDTALEKEHTLEPEKDEPELEEPALSNSPTEEDDEFELSRLVQVQIAEEEAVHNPQLRTLTWDDVCLPGDKIEKIAEASYAEVYRVTNDRGTSIIKVIRLPSAIKPQTKAQVKSGLVDEEPHPEEDIKGELQISEWLADIPGFVVYKERYVVQGKTTKQLLETHQSFQKKMKRQDPGRAQFYPSPSRYLDDTRFLVVELGDAGTSLEDWKLTTESQLWDIFFLQAIALARAEDLVMFEHRDLHEGNLCIRQVKSPRKMGPPSAGFFGYSGLDITILDYGLSRGEDLSVDDSTPVAFDLERDLSLFTSTHADQCKVYRQMRSFLLRADRTCLPPEAHDTPYAKGIDGPLLWDAYAPYTNVLWLAYLYEYITTHFKGDKAELARFKDETEELWEYLNPDAGEDVPCFGCAADVVCFAVEAGWIRQDQLNGAEESILQHEDSIIAPREETKVVSQEKTPIRRSTRSTRRK
;
A
#
# COMPACT_ATOMS: atom_id res chain seq x y z
N MET A 1 -44.17 31.84 -0.83
CA MET A 1 -43.91 30.64 -1.65
C MET A 1 -42.42 30.44 -1.73
N SER A 2 -41.92 29.44 -1.00
CA SER A 2 -40.50 29.07 -0.94
C SER A 2 -40.07 28.48 -2.28
N ARG A 3 -38.90 28.90 -2.78
CA ARG A 3 -38.21 28.22 -3.88
C ARG A 3 -37.31 27.16 -3.27
N THR A 4 -37.70 25.92 -3.48
CA THR A 4 -36.99 24.70 -3.12
C THR A 4 -35.67 24.65 -3.89
N THR A 5 -34.55 24.78 -3.19
CA THR A 5 -33.22 24.47 -3.70
C THR A 5 -33.02 22.96 -3.62
N THR A 6 -32.95 22.32 -4.77
CA THR A 6 -32.56 20.92 -4.93
C THR A 6 -31.07 20.77 -4.59
N VAL A 7 -30.79 20.17 -3.43
CA VAL A 7 -29.45 19.75 -3.03
C VAL A 7 -29.00 18.63 -3.98
N ARG A 8 -27.92 18.88 -4.74
CA ARG A 8 -27.19 17.85 -5.48
C ARG A 8 -26.52 16.92 -4.47
N LYS A 9 -26.88 15.65 -4.46
CA LYS A 9 -26.16 14.60 -3.73
C LYS A 9 -24.87 14.28 -4.49
N TYR A 10 -23.71 14.54 -3.89
CA TYR A 10 -22.41 14.04 -4.32
C TYR A 10 -22.01 12.85 -3.44
N GLY A 11 -21.33 11.87 -4.03
CA GLY A 11 -20.73 10.70 -3.36
C GLY A 11 -21.69 9.54 -3.11
N LYS A 12 -21.56 8.45 -3.85
CA LYS A 12 -22.13 7.16 -3.43
C LYS A 12 -21.35 6.72 -2.19
N GLN A 13 -22.01 6.54 -1.05
CA GLN A 13 -21.46 5.73 0.02
C GLN A 13 -21.33 4.30 -0.53
N ALA A 14 -20.11 3.74 -0.53
CA ALA A 14 -19.91 2.31 -0.75
C ALA A 14 -20.92 1.55 0.12
N LYS A 15 -21.57 0.51 -0.44
CA LYS A 15 -22.57 -0.24 0.31
C LYS A 15 -21.86 -0.93 1.48
N ARG A 16 -21.94 -0.33 2.67
CA ARG A 16 -21.47 -0.93 3.93
C ARG A 16 -21.78 -2.41 3.96
N SER A 17 -20.80 -3.25 4.28
CA SER A 17 -21.02 -4.69 4.43
C SER A 17 -22.09 -4.92 5.50
N LYS A 18 -22.87 -6.01 5.44
CA LYS A 18 -23.89 -6.23 6.48
C LYS A 18 -23.23 -6.55 7.82
N ALA A 19 -22.02 -7.12 7.84
CA ALA A 19 -21.14 -7.13 9.02
C ALA A 19 -20.88 -5.72 9.58
N GLU A 20 -20.50 -4.75 8.74
CA GLU A 20 -20.33 -3.35 9.16
C GLU A 20 -21.65 -2.73 9.65
N ARG A 21 -22.80 -3.08 9.06
CA ARG A 21 -24.12 -2.61 9.52
C ARG A 21 -24.51 -3.20 10.86
N LEU A 22 -24.28 -4.49 11.07
CA LEU A 22 -24.54 -5.18 12.35
C LEU A 22 -23.58 -4.69 13.44
N PHE A 23 -22.33 -4.39 13.08
CA PHE A 23 -21.38 -3.76 14.00
C PHE A 23 -21.75 -2.30 14.30
N ALA A 24 -22.25 -1.55 13.30
CA ALA A 24 -22.80 -0.21 13.49
C ALA A 24 -24.09 -0.20 14.35
N GLU A 25 -24.74 -1.35 14.53
CA GLU A 25 -25.89 -1.53 15.43
C GLU A 25 -25.48 -1.87 16.88
N LEU A 26 -24.20 -2.17 17.15
CA LEU A 26 -23.65 -2.15 18.51
C LEU A 26 -23.61 -0.71 19.04
N PRO A 27 -23.62 -0.47 20.37
CA PRO A 27 -23.60 0.86 20.94
C PRO A 27 -22.42 1.67 20.37
N GLN A 28 -22.73 2.55 19.42
CA GLN A 28 -21.74 3.41 18.79
C GLN A 28 -21.22 4.42 19.81
N SER A 29 -19.94 4.76 19.65
CA SER A 29 -19.14 5.68 20.46
C SER A 29 -20.01 6.73 21.18
N PRO A 30 -19.93 6.83 22.52
CA PRO A 30 -20.73 7.80 23.25
C PRO A 30 -20.33 9.21 22.81
N ILE A 31 -21.31 9.99 22.35
CA ILE A 31 -21.15 11.44 22.17
C ILE A 31 -20.76 12.01 23.54
N ARG A 32 -19.49 12.37 23.73
CA ARG A 32 -19.10 13.09 24.94
C ARG A 32 -19.76 14.46 24.93
N LEU A 33 -20.58 14.71 25.94
CA LEU A 33 -21.08 16.07 26.18
C LEU A 33 -19.87 16.96 26.50
N PRO A 34 -19.65 18.07 25.76
CA PRO A 34 -18.54 18.95 26.03
C PRO A 34 -18.62 19.53 27.45
N PRO A 35 -17.48 19.89 28.06
CA PRO A 35 -17.49 20.65 29.31
C PRO A 35 -18.32 21.92 29.12
N LYS A 36 -19.21 22.23 30.09
CA LYS A 36 -20.20 23.31 30.00
C LYS A 36 -19.59 24.63 29.48
N GLY A 37 -19.74 24.88 28.18
CA GLY A 37 -19.30 26.06 27.47
C GLY A 37 -20.04 26.16 26.13
N ASP A 38 -20.66 27.32 25.93
CA ASP A 38 -21.47 27.88 24.82
C ASP A 38 -22.35 26.95 23.94
N PRO A 39 -23.69 27.18 23.83
CA PRO A 39 -24.61 26.27 23.13
C PRO A 39 -24.58 26.28 21.59
N ASP A 40 -23.71 27.07 20.94
CA ASP A 40 -23.88 27.46 19.52
C ASP A 40 -23.02 26.68 18.50
N THR A 41 -22.41 25.54 18.87
CA THR A 41 -21.49 24.77 17.98
C THR A 41 -21.93 23.32 17.70
N LYS A 42 -23.20 22.97 17.97
CA LYS A 42 -23.61 21.57 18.14
C LYS A 42 -23.90 20.73 16.89
N GLU A 43 -23.95 21.29 15.67
CA GLU A 43 -24.37 20.49 14.50
C GLU A 43 -23.33 20.35 13.36
N ASP A 44 -22.13 20.91 13.52
CA ASP A 44 -21.17 20.99 12.40
C ASP A 44 -19.81 20.32 12.65
N SER A 45 -19.51 19.75 13.82
CA SER A 45 -18.15 19.22 14.09
C SER A 45 -17.80 17.95 13.31
N ILE A 46 -18.75 17.01 13.15
CA ILE A 46 -18.47 15.71 12.50
C ILE A 46 -18.34 15.88 10.99
N SER A 47 -19.24 16.65 10.38
CA SER A 47 -19.18 17.00 8.96
C SER A 47 -17.98 17.89 8.64
N LEU A 48 -17.64 18.87 9.49
CA LEU A 48 -16.49 19.74 9.24
C LEU A 48 -15.14 19.03 9.43
N ILE A 49 -15.01 18.01 10.27
CA ILE A 49 -13.73 17.29 10.42
C ILE A 49 -13.50 16.40 9.20
N THR A 50 -14.49 15.61 8.78
CA THR A 50 -14.40 14.77 7.57
C THR A 50 -14.29 15.60 6.30
N GLU A 51 -14.95 16.76 6.21
CA GLU A 51 -14.90 17.66 5.04
C GLU A 51 -13.67 18.61 5.03
N LYS A 52 -13.02 18.88 6.17
CA LYS A 52 -11.80 19.71 6.23
C LYS A 52 -10.52 18.91 6.07
N VAL A 53 -10.51 17.63 6.43
CA VAL A 53 -9.42 16.71 6.08
C VAL A 53 -9.36 16.49 4.55
N SER A 54 -10.49 16.67 3.84
CA SER A 54 -10.62 16.42 2.40
C SER A 54 -10.53 17.67 1.49
N LYS A 55 -10.30 18.88 2.02
CA LYS A 55 -10.25 20.14 1.24
C LYS A 55 -8.85 20.77 1.16
N ILE A 56 -7.84 20.00 0.76
CA ILE A 56 -6.57 20.58 0.28
C ILE A 56 -6.21 19.87 -1.02
N ASN A 57 -6.64 20.46 -2.13
CA ASN A 57 -6.17 20.12 -3.47
C ASN A 57 -5.49 21.37 -4.04
N ILE A 58 -4.30 21.16 -4.58
CA ILE A 58 -3.29 22.18 -4.92
C ILE A 58 -3.80 23.08 -6.05
N GLU A 59 -3.90 24.38 -5.81
CA GLU A 59 -3.95 25.38 -6.89
C GLU A 59 -2.53 25.57 -7.45
N GLU A 60 -2.24 24.93 -8.58
CA GLU A 60 -1.09 25.27 -9.42
C GLU A 60 -1.28 26.69 -9.99
N ASN A 61 -0.55 27.64 -9.41
CA ASN A 61 -0.46 29.00 -9.91
C ASN A 61 0.73 29.12 -10.88
N THR A 62 0.47 28.99 -12.19
CA THR A 62 1.31 29.68 -13.19
C THR A 62 0.45 30.53 -14.13
N THR A 63 0.74 31.83 -14.12
CA THR A 63 0.16 32.86 -14.99
C THR A 63 1.11 33.07 -16.18
N THR A 64 0.72 33.23 -17.45
CA THR A 64 0.05 34.41 -18.04
C THR A 64 -0.18 34.28 -19.57
N LYS A 65 -1.37 34.75 -20.03
CA LYS A 65 -1.72 35.51 -21.27
C LYS A 65 -1.57 34.81 -22.65
N ARG A 66 -2.56 34.82 -23.56
CA ARG A 66 -3.25 36.01 -24.14
C ARG A 66 -4.51 35.64 -24.97
N LYS A 67 -5.43 36.61 -25.08
CA LYS A 67 -6.82 36.64 -25.61
C LYS A 67 -7.01 36.41 -27.13
N ALA A 68 -8.20 35.90 -27.51
CA ALA A 68 -9.14 36.57 -28.44
C ALA A 68 -10.57 35.97 -28.34
N ARG A 69 -11.59 36.79 -28.66
CA ARG A 69 -13.05 36.65 -28.38
C ARG A 69 -13.86 36.18 -29.60
N SER A 70 -15.14 35.81 -29.31
CA SER A 70 -16.39 36.00 -30.12
C SER A 70 -16.82 34.81 -31.00
N SER A 71 -18.09 34.42 -31.21
CA SER A 71 -19.42 34.65 -30.61
C SER A 71 -20.49 33.83 -31.39
N LYS A 72 -21.47 33.26 -30.66
CA LYS A 72 -22.93 33.07 -30.95
C LYS A 72 -23.47 32.30 -32.20
N LYS A 73 -24.42 31.38 -31.88
CA LYS A 73 -25.77 31.07 -32.49
C LYS A 73 -25.79 30.36 -33.88
N VAL A 74 -26.70 29.45 -34.29
CA VAL A 74 -28.09 29.06 -33.89
C VAL A 74 -28.60 27.81 -34.68
N THR A 75 -29.56 27.06 -34.09
CA THR A 75 -30.66 26.16 -34.64
C THR A 75 -30.35 24.96 -35.56
N GLU A 76 -30.78 23.71 -35.32
CA GLU A 76 -32.11 23.08 -35.10
C GLU A 76 -32.84 22.67 -36.42
N ALA A 77 -33.12 21.36 -36.62
CA ALA A 77 -34.37 20.79 -37.15
C ALA A 77 -34.33 19.24 -37.32
N VAL A 78 -35.40 18.59 -36.87
CA VAL A 78 -35.95 17.21 -37.09
C VAL A 78 -37.08 17.39 -38.17
N PRO A 79 -37.68 16.40 -38.91
CA PRO A 79 -38.21 15.07 -38.51
C PRO A 79 -38.09 13.98 -39.64
N GLU A 80 -38.69 12.77 -39.69
CA GLU A 80 -39.82 12.07 -39.05
C GLU A 80 -39.76 10.56 -39.43
N ALA A 81 -40.49 9.69 -38.72
CA ALA A 81 -40.61 8.22 -38.90
C ALA A 81 -41.65 7.87 -40.04
N PRO A 82 -42.29 6.66 -40.23
CA PRO A 82 -42.59 5.57 -39.25
C PRO A 82 -42.84 4.08 -39.77
N ILE A 83 -43.17 3.17 -38.80
CA ILE A 83 -44.13 2.00 -38.87
C ILE A 83 -43.66 0.70 -39.59
N GLU A 84 -43.90 -0.58 -39.20
CA GLU A 84 -44.59 -1.32 -38.10
C GLU A 84 -44.26 -2.85 -38.18
N ILE A 85 -44.12 -3.52 -37.02
CA ILE A 85 -44.87 -4.72 -36.48
C ILE A 85 -44.93 -6.03 -37.35
N THR A 86 -44.74 -7.30 -36.92
CA THR A 86 -45.07 -8.15 -35.74
C THR A 86 -44.34 -9.52 -35.94
N GLU A 87 -43.75 -10.17 -34.93
CA GLU A 87 -44.26 -11.37 -34.17
C GLU A 87 -44.47 -12.67 -35.03
N VAL A 88 -44.17 -13.94 -34.64
CA VAL A 88 -43.96 -14.59 -33.32
C VAL A 88 -43.64 -16.11 -33.50
N LYS A 89 -42.86 -16.65 -32.53
CA LYS A 89 -42.85 -18.02 -31.91
C LYS A 89 -42.31 -19.27 -32.65
N GLU A 90 -41.32 -19.95 -32.03
CA GLU A 90 -41.35 -21.16 -31.14
C GLU A 90 -41.58 -22.45 -31.96
N ASP A 91 -40.90 -23.58 -31.77
CA ASP A 91 -40.34 -24.24 -30.59
C ASP A 91 -39.39 -25.39 -31.06
N LYS A 92 -38.42 -25.79 -30.19
CA LYS A 92 -37.99 -27.16 -29.76
C LYS A 92 -37.98 -28.35 -30.76
N ASP A 93 -37.17 -29.40 -30.67
CA ASP A 93 -36.32 -29.99 -29.62
C ASP A 93 -35.42 -31.06 -30.29
N ASP A 94 -34.47 -31.56 -29.50
CA ASP A 94 -34.02 -32.97 -29.43
C ASP A 94 -33.01 -33.63 -30.41
N THR A 95 -31.79 -33.75 -29.86
CA THR A 95 -31.03 -34.99 -29.52
C THR A 95 -30.44 -36.00 -30.54
N ALA A 96 -29.18 -36.34 -30.23
CA ALA A 96 -28.53 -37.68 -30.19
C ALA A 96 -27.58 -38.12 -31.32
N LEU A 97 -26.28 -38.16 -30.95
CA LEU A 97 -25.33 -39.30 -30.94
C LEU A 97 -25.21 -40.23 -32.17
N GLU A 98 -24.00 -40.37 -32.73
CA GLU A 98 -23.07 -41.51 -32.52
C GLU A 98 -21.90 -41.57 -33.55
N LYS A 99 -20.68 -41.75 -32.99
CA LYS A 99 -19.55 -42.66 -33.35
C LYS A 99 -18.80 -42.64 -34.70
N GLU A 100 -17.49 -42.45 -34.53
CA GLU A 100 -16.31 -43.22 -35.03
C GLU A 100 -16.26 -43.73 -36.48
N HIS A 101 -15.20 -43.32 -37.20
CA HIS A 101 -14.19 -44.29 -37.68
C HIS A 101 -12.89 -43.60 -38.12
N THR A 102 -11.78 -44.08 -37.56
CA THR A 102 -10.39 -43.88 -37.97
C THR A 102 -10.10 -44.59 -39.30
N LEU A 103 -9.15 -44.07 -40.10
CA LEU A 103 -8.12 -44.79 -40.89
C LEU A 103 -7.28 -43.79 -41.74
N GLU A 104 -6.00 -43.62 -41.39
CA GLU A 104 -4.90 -43.34 -42.33
C GLU A 104 -4.43 -44.69 -42.96
N PRO A 105 -3.49 -44.79 -43.92
CA PRO A 105 -2.61 -43.77 -44.54
C PRO A 105 -2.50 -43.87 -46.09
N GLU A 106 -1.81 -42.93 -46.74
CA GLU A 106 -0.58 -43.19 -47.52
C GLU A 106 -0.10 -41.96 -48.30
N LYS A 107 1.22 -41.86 -48.39
CA LYS A 107 2.02 -40.85 -49.08
C LYS A 107 2.00 -41.09 -50.58
N ASP A 108 2.04 -40.02 -51.37
CA ASP A 108 2.89 -39.90 -52.57
C ASP A 108 2.85 -38.44 -53.10
N GLU A 109 3.97 -37.74 -53.01
CA GLU A 109 4.39 -36.66 -53.92
C GLU A 109 5.19 -37.33 -55.06
N PRO A 110 5.36 -36.76 -56.29
CA PRO A 110 5.46 -35.31 -56.58
C PRO A 110 4.84 -34.85 -57.92
N GLU A 111 4.70 -33.53 -58.14
CA GLU A 111 5.29 -32.82 -59.29
C GLU A 111 4.94 -31.32 -59.32
N LEU A 112 5.92 -30.54 -59.75
CA LEU A 112 5.92 -29.09 -59.90
C LEU A 112 5.17 -28.66 -61.16
N GLU A 113 4.16 -27.80 -61.03
CA GLU A 113 3.76 -26.84 -62.06
C GLU A 113 3.23 -25.53 -61.40
N GLU A 114 3.93 -24.42 -61.60
CA GLU A 114 3.31 -23.08 -61.54
C GLU A 114 2.50 -22.87 -62.84
N PRO A 115 1.32 -22.22 -62.82
CA PRO A 115 1.35 -20.76 -63.05
C PRO A 115 0.19 -19.92 -62.47
N ALA A 116 0.45 -18.61 -62.46
CA ALA A 116 -0.46 -17.48 -62.69
C ALA A 116 -1.21 -16.85 -61.50
N LEU A 117 -0.82 -15.60 -61.23
CA LEU A 117 -1.58 -14.59 -60.49
C LEU A 117 -2.96 -14.35 -61.12
N SER A 118 -4.01 -14.38 -60.29
CA SER A 118 -5.21 -13.57 -60.48
C SER A 118 -5.62 -12.96 -59.13
N ASN A 119 -5.68 -11.62 -59.11
CA ASN A 119 -6.12 -10.84 -57.96
C ASN A 119 -7.64 -10.67 -58.01
N SER A 120 -8.34 -11.09 -56.98
CA SER A 120 -9.63 -10.52 -56.55
C SER A 120 -9.73 -10.64 -55.03
N PRO A 121 -9.94 -9.54 -54.28
CA PRO A 121 -10.07 -9.60 -52.83
C PRO A 121 -11.45 -10.18 -52.48
N THR A 122 -11.46 -11.21 -51.64
CA THR A 122 -12.67 -11.83 -51.09
C THR A 122 -12.96 -11.27 -49.70
N GLU A 123 -14.24 -11.18 -49.35
CA GLU A 123 -14.77 -10.61 -48.09
C GLU A 123 -14.21 -11.26 -46.79
N GLU A 124 -13.47 -12.37 -46.90
CA GLU A 124 -12.76 -13.01 -45.79
C GLU A 124 -11.48 -12.26 -45.36
N ASP A 125 -10.88 -11.45 -46.24
CA ASP A 125 -9.67 -10.66 -45.93
C ASP A 125 -9.99 -9.48 -44.99
N ASP A 126 -11.19 -8.92 -45.06
CA ASP A 126 -11.63 -7.78 -44.24
C ASP A 126 -11.94 -8.18 -42.79
N GLU A 127 -12.43 -9.40 -42.55
CA GLU A 127 -12.73 -9.91 -41.19
C GLU A 127 -11.43 -10.28 -40.44
N PHE A 128 -10.42 -10.75 -41.18
CA PHE A 128 -9.09 -11.03 -40.63
C PHE A 128 -8.31 -9.74 -40.30
N GLU A 129 -8.40 -8.71 -41.16
CA GLU A 129 -7.78 -7.41 -40.88
C GLU A 129 -8.52 -6.64 -39.78
N LEU A 130 -9.85 -6.75 -39.66
CA LEU A 130 -10.59 -6.17 -38.53
C LEU A 130 -10.22 -6.84 -37.19
N SER A 131 -10.12 -8.18 -37.17
CA SER A 131 -9.68 -8.91 -35.98
C SER A 131 -8.25 -8.53 -35.59
N ARG A 132 -7.36 -8.35 -36.58
CA ARG A 132 -5.98 -7.90 -36.36
C ARG A 132 -5.91 -6.47 -35.84
N LEU A 133 -6.72 -5.54 -36.37
CA LEU A 133 -6.79 -4.16 -35.92
C LEU A 133 -7.34 -4.07 -34.49
N VAL A 134 -8.34 -4.89 -34.15
CA VAL A 134 -8.85 -5.02 -32.77
C VAL A 134 -7.78 -5.59 -31.85
N GLN A 135 -7.02 -6.60 -32.29
CA GLN A 135 -5.91 -7.16 -31.50
C GLN A 135 -4.78 -6.14 -31.29
N VAL A 136 -4.50 -5.31 -32.29
CA VAL A 136 -3.51 -4.22 -32.19
C VAL A 136 -4.02 -3.11 -31.29
N GLN A 137 -5.29 -2.73 -31.36
CA GLN A 137 -5.89 -1.75 -30.44
C GLN A 137 -5.94 -2.27 -28.99
N ILE A 138 -6.24 -3.55 -28.78
CA ILE A 138 -6.15 -4.18 -27.45
C ILE A 138 -4.70 -4.17 -26.96
N ALA A 139 -3.73 -4.51 -27.82
CA ALA A 139 -2.31 -4.47 -27.46
C ALA A 139 -1.80 -3.04 -27.22
N GLU A 140 -2.32 -2.04 -27.94
CA GLU A 140 -2.02 -0.62 -27.74
C GLU A 140 -2.67 -0.08 -26.46
N GLU A 141 -3.92 -0.47 -26.16
CA GLU A 141 -4.60 -0.14 -24.90
C GLU A 141 -3.95 -0.83 -23.69
N GLU A 142 -3.50 -2.08 -23.84
CA GLU A 142 -2.70 -2.82 -22.84
C GLU A 142 -1.32 -2.19 -22.66
N ALA A 143 -0.65 -1.74 -23.73
CA ALA A 143 0.65 -1.06 -23.64
C ALA A 143 0.54 0.34 -23.03
N VAL A 144 -0.60 1.02 -23.19
CA VAL A 144 -0.91 2.30 -22.54
C VAL A 144 -1.27 2.09 -21.06
N HIS A 145 -1.90 0.96 -20.70
CA HIS A 145 -2.21 0.61 -19.31
C HIS A 145 -1.06 -0.10 -18.57
N ASN A 146 -0.04 -0.58 -19.28
CA ASN A 146 1.08 -1.31 -18.68
C ASN A 146 2.41 -0.90 -19.36
N PRO A 147 2.91 0.31 -19.09
CA PRO A 147 4.20 0.73 -19.63
C PRO A 147 5.25 -0.29 -19.17
N GLN A 148 5.90 -0.96 -20.12
CA GLN A 148 6.95 -1.93 -19.80
C GLN A 148 7.96 -1.28 -18.86
N LEU A 149 8.09 -1.86 -17.66
CA LEU A 149 9.00 -1.34 -16.65
C LEU A 149 10.41 -1.24 -17.22
N ARG A 150 11.06 -0.12 -16.93
CA ARG A 150 12.43 0.12 -17.35
C ARG A 150 13.34 -1.00 -16.82
N THR A 151 14.08 -1.63 -17.72
CA THR A 151 15.07 -2.64 -17.36
C THR A 151 16.42 -2.00 -17.05
N LEU A 152 16.94 -2.25 -15.86
CA LEU A 152 18.20 -1.74 -15.33
C LEU A 152 19.18 -2.87 -15.02
N THR A 153 20.45 -2.54 -14.87
CA THR A 153 21.46 -3.42 -14.29
C THR A 153 21.67 -3.10 -12.81
N TRP A 154 22.29 -4.02 -12.08
CA TRP A 154 22.67 -3.74 -10.69
C TRP A 154 23.66 -2.58 -10.55
N ASP A 155 24.47 -2.28 -11.58
CA ASP A 155 25.35 -1.11 -11.57
C ASP A 155 24.58 0.21 -11.77
N ASP A 156 23.35 0.19 -12.29
CA ASP A 156 22.51 1.39 -12.43
C ASP A 156 21.78 1.71 -11.12
N VAL A 157 21.35 0.68 -10.39
CA VAL A 157 20.64 0.78 -9.09
C VAL A 157 21.61 1.04 -7.94
N CYS A 158 22.79 0.42 -7.98
CA CYS A 158 23.80 0.46 -6.95
C CYS A 158 25.11 0.98 -7.55
N LEU A 159 25.25 2.29 -7.67
CA LEU A 159 26.37 2.90 -8.39
C LEU A 159 27.71 2.63 -7.69
N PRO A 160 28.83 2.55 -8.43
CA PRO A 160 30.14 2.43 -7.83
C PRO A 160 30.45 3.62 -6.89
N GLY A 161 30.53 3.33 -5.59
CA GLY A 161 30.79 4.31 -4.54
C GLY A 161 29.65 4.44 -3.55
N ASP A 162 28.47 3.92 -3.89
CA ASP A 162 27.32 3.89 -3.00
C ASP A 162 27.59 3.03 -1.78
N LYS A 163 27.05 3.45 -0.63
CA LYS A 163 27.03 2.64 0.57
C LYS A 163 25.77 1.77 0.54
N ILE A 164 25.95 0.46 0.43
CA ILE A 164 24.86 -0.51 0.33
C ILE A 164 24.86 -1.42 1.55
N GLU A 165 23.77 -1.40 2.30
CA GLU A 165 23.58 -2.19 3.51
C GLU A 165 22.31 -3.04 3.38
N LYS A 166 22.43 -4.37 3.40
CA LYS A 166 21.25 -5.23 3.58
C LYS A 166 20.73 -5.05 5.01
N ILE A 167 19.49 -4.60 5.14
CA ILE A 167 18.90 -4.25 6.44
C ILE A 167 17.89 -5.29 6.93
N ALA A 168 17.18 -5.96 6.02
CA ALA A 168 16.18 -6.95 6.38
C ALA A 168 16.01 -8.04 5.30
N GLU A 169 15.34 -9.12 5.72
CA GLU A 169 14.78 -10.17 4.87
C GLU A 169 13.30 -10.27 5.25
N ALA A 170 12.41 -10.05 4.27
CA ALA A 170 10.97 -10.22 4.42
C ALA A 170 10.53 -11.59 3.89
N SER A 171 9.23 -11.84 3.77
CA SER A 171 8.69 -13.12 3.28
C SER A 171 9.07 -13.43 1.83
N TYR A 172 9.08 -12.42 0.95
CA TYR A 172 9.38 -12.56 -0.50
C TYR A 172 10.29 -11.44 -1.04
N ALA A 173 10.98 -10.70 -0.15
CA ALA A 173 11.90 -9.65 -0.54
C ALA A 173 13.17 -9.57 0.32
N GLU A 174 14.28 -9.21 -0.31
CA GLU A 174 15.45 -8.67 0.38
C GLU A 174 15.38 -7.14 0.42
N VAL A 175 15.70 -6.53 1.57
CA VAL A 175 15.61 -5.07 1.73
C VAL A 175 17.00 -4.49 1.97
N TYR A 176 17.35 -3.48 1.17
CA TYR A 176 18.64 -2.80 1.20
C TYR A 176 18.46 -1.31 1.47
N ARG A 177 19.34 -0.72 2.28
CA ARG A 177 19.53 0.73 2.35
C ARG A 177 20.68 1.12 1.43
N VAL A 178 20.42 2.04 0.52
CA VAL A 178 21.42 2.61 -0.40
C VAL A 178 21.57 4.08 -0.10
N THR A 179 22.79 4.52 0.18
CA THR A 179 23.11 5.92 0.47
C THR A 179 24.20 6.41 -0.48
N ASN A 180 23.95 7.54 -1.13
CA ASN A 180 24.89 8.23 -2.01
C ASN A 180 24.78 9.76 -1.87
N ASP A 181 25.49 10.51 -2.72
CA ASP A 181 25.52 11.98 -2.65
C ASP A 181 24.16 12.64 -2.90
N ARG A 182 23.18 11.93 -3.50
CA ARG A 182 21.81 12.42 -3.72
C ARG A 182 20.89 12.21 -2.53
N GLY A 183 21.18 11.23 -1.67
CA GLY A 183 20.34 10.92 -0.51
C GLY A 183 20.40 9.44 -0.11
N THR A 184 19.35 9.01 0.59
CA THR A 184 19.18 7.62 1.02
C THR A 184 17.85 7.09 0.48
N SER A 185 17.86 5.89 -0.09
CA SER A 185 16.65 5.15 -0.45
C SER A 185 16.70 3.75 0.12
N ILE A 186 15.53 3.20 0.38
CA ILE A 186 15.32 1.79 0.68
C ILE A 186 14.94 1.08 -0.62
N ILE A 187 15.55 -0.07 -0.85
CA ILE A 187 15.36 -0.87 -2.06
C ILE A 187 14.82 -2.23 -1.63
N LYS A 188 13.54 -2.49 -1.96
CA LYS A 188 12.90 -3.79 -1.78
C LYS A 188 13.10 -4.60 -3.07
N VAL A 189 13.76 -5.74 -2.96
CA VAL A 189 14.19 -6.58 -4.08
C VAL A 189 13.42 -7.89 -4.04
N ILE A 190 12.62 -8.15 -5.07
CA ILE A 190 11.79 -9.34 -5.22
C ILE A 190 12.30 -10.13 -6.42
N ARG A 191 12.55 -11.43 -6.25
CA ARG A 191 13.10 -12.26 -7.31
C ARG A 191 12.01 -12.69 -8.28
N LEU A 192 12.15 -12.34 -9.55
CA LEU A 192 11.20 -12.76 -10.60
C LEU A 192 11.56 -14.16 -11.13
N PRO A 193 10.58 -14.90 -11.71
CA PRO A 193 10.83 -16.20 -12.35
C PRO A 193 11.95 -16.11 -13.39
N SER A 194 13.12 -16.59 -13.00
CA SER A 194 14.35 -16.51 -13.80
C SER A 194 15.38 -17.51 -13.26
N ALA A 195 16.29 -17.94 -14.14
CA ALA A 195 17.29 -18.92 -13.78
C ALA A 195 18.35 -18.34 -12.82
N ILE A 196 18.81 -19.18 -11.89
CA ILE A 196 20.01 -18.94 -11.08
C ILE A 196 20.90 -20.18 -11.15
N LYS A 197 22.19 -20.02 -10.84
CA LYS A 197 23.10 -21.18 -10.73
C LYS A 197 22.56 -22.15 -9.68
N PRO A 198 22.62 -23.47 -9.93
CA PRO A 198 22.17 -24.46 -8.95
C PRO A 198 23.03 -24.39 -7.68
N GLN A 199 22.46 -24.87 -6.57
CA GLN A 199 23.20 -25.01 -5.32
C GLN A 199 24.39 -25.97 -5.49
N THR A 200 25.49 -25.67 -4.82
CA THR A 200 26.62 -26.60 -4.70
C THR A 200 26.26 -27.78 -3.80
N LYS A 201 26.97 -28.91 -3.94
CA LYS A 201 26.80 -30.08 -3.05
C LYS A 201 26.96 -29.72 -1.57
N ALA A 202 27.81 -28.75 -1.24
CA ALA A 202 28.00 -28.29 0.13
C ALA A 202 26.78 -27.51 0.65
N GLN A 203 26.17 -26.67 -0.19
CA GLN A 203 24.95 -25.91 0.15
C GLN A 203 23.74 -26.82 0.33
N VAL A 204 23.56 -27.81 -0.56
CA VAL A 204 22.52 -28.83 -0.41
C VAL A 204 22.72 -29.60 0.90
N LYS A 205 23.97 -30.02 1.20
CA LYS A 205 24.29 -30.73 2.45
C LYS A 205 24.07 -29.88 3.71
N SER A 206 24.22 -28.55 3.61
CA SER A 206 23.93 -27.65 4.74
C SER A 206 22.44 -27.38 4.95
N GLY A 207 21.55 -27.93 4.11
CA GLY A 207 20.12 -27.67 4.18
C GLY A 207 19.76 -26.24 3.76
N LEU A 208 20.52 -25.64 2.84
CA LEU A 208 20.18 -24.34 2.30
C LEU A 208 18.86 -24.47 1.52
N VAL A 209 17.85 -23.71 1.90
CA VAL A 209 16.60 -23.59 1.15
C VAL A 209 16.71 -22.30 0.34
N ASP A 210 16.31 -22.32 -0.92
CA ASP A 210 16.21 -21.10 -1.72
C ASP A 210 14.75 -20.62 -1.64
N GLU A 211 14.56 -19.32 -1.38
CA GLU A 211 13.29 -18.62 -1.59
C GLU A 211 12.81 -18.85 -3.02
N GLU A 212 11.50 -18.98 -3.21
CA GLU A 212 10.88 -19.22 -4.52
C GLU A 212 10.66 -17.90 -5.27
N PRO A 213 10.83 -17.85 -6.60
CA PRO A 213 10.63 -16.60 -7.32
C PRO A 213 9.14 -16.25 -7.41
N HIS A 214 8.82 -14.95 -7.36
CA HIS A 214 7.45 -14.42 -7.36
C HIS A 214 7.16 -13.67 -8.68
N PRO A 215 6.10 -14.03 -9.43
CA PRO A 215 5.69 -13.26 -10.61
C PRO A 215 5.17 -11.87 -10.23
N GLU A 216 5.25 -10.93 -11.17
CA GLU A 216 4.80 -9.55 -10.95
C GLU A 216 3.31 -9.45 -10.58
N GLU A 217 2.48 -10.38 -11.06
CA GLU A 217 1.05 -10.44 -10.72
C GLU A 217 0.78 -10.72 -9.23
N ASP A 218 1.65 -11.50 -8.56
CA ASP A 218 1.46 -11.85 -7.14
C ASP A 218 1.70 -10.65 -6.21
N ILE A 219 2.45 -9.66 -6.68
CA ILE A 219 2.85 -8.47 -5.93
C ILE A 219 2.16 -7.19 -6.43
N LYS A 220 1.40 -7.29 -7.53
CA LYS A 220 0.69 -6.16 -8.14
C LYS A 220 -0.24 -5.46 -7.14
N GLY A 221 -0.93 -6.23 -6.31
CA GLY A 221 -1.83 -5.68 -5.29
C GLY A 221 -1.09 -4.84 -4.23
N GLU A 222 0.05 -5.34 -3.74
CA GLU A 222 0.89 -4.60 -2.79
C GLU A 222 1.41 -3.28 -3.40
N LEU A 223 1.87 -3.33 -4.66
CA LEU A 223 2.40 -2.16 -5.36
C LEU A 223 1.32 -1.11 -5.59
N GLN A 224 0.12 -1.53 -5.99
CA GLN A 224 -1.01 -0.64 -6.21
C GLN A 224 -1.43 0.05 -4.91
N ILE A 225 -1.50 -0.69 -3.80
CA ILE A 225 -1.76 -0.10 -2.48
C ILE A 225 -0.62 0.85 -2.08
N SER A 226 0.64 0.50 -2.35
CA SER A 226 1.79 1.37 -2.06
C SER A 226 1.69 2.72 -2.81
N GLU A 227 1.29 2.69 -4.07
CA GLU A 227 1.11 3.88 -4.90
C GLU A 227 -0.03 4.76 -4.37
N TRP A 228 -1.15 4.17 -3.96
CA TRP A 228 -2.27 4.89 -3.35
C TRP A 228 -1.95 5.57 -2.02
N LEU A 229 -1.05 4.98 -1.23
CA LEU A 229 -0.68 5.49 0.09
C LEU A 229 0.50 6.47 0.05
N ALA A 230 1.21 6.58 -1.08
CA ALA A 230 2.49 7.28 -1.20
C ALA A 230 2.42 8.76 -0.75
N ASP A 231 1.28 9.42 -1.01
CA ASP A 231 1.05 10.83 -0.69
C ASP A 231 0.39 11.05 0.68
N ILE A 232 0.12 9.98 1.43
CA ILE A 232 -0.50 10.06 2.76
C ILE A 232 0.60 10.13 3.82
N PRO A 233 0.69 11.23 4.61
CA PRO A 233 1.70 11.33 5.66
C PRO A 233 1.56 10.21 6.69
N GLY A 234 2.69 9.58 7.02
CA GLY A 234 2.77 8.41 7.89
C GLY A 234 2.92 7.09 7.16
N PHE A 235 2.80 7.06 5.82
CA PHE A 235 3.13 5.89 5.00
C PHE A 235 4.48 6.06 4.30
N VAL A 236 5.03 4.95 3.80
CA VAL A 236 6.31 4.99 3.09
C VAL A 236 6.16 5.73 1.76
N VAL A 237 7.10 6.62 1.47
CA VAL A 237 7.15 7.29 0.17
C VAL A 237 7.56 6.26 -0.89
N TYR A 238 6.66 5.98 -1.81
CA TYR A 238 6.95 5.22 -3.02
C TYR A 238 7.61 6.13 -4.05
N LYS A 239 8.81 5.79 -4.53
CA LYS A 239 9.54 6.61 -5.52
C LYS A 239 9.32 6.08 -6.93
N GLU A 240 9.80 4.88 -7.21
CA GLU A 240 9.71 4.25 -8.53
C GLU A 240 9.96 2.74 -8.43
N ARG A 241 9.60 1.99 -9.48
CA ARG A 241 9.90 0.55 -9.61
C ARG A 241 10.58 0.21 -10.94
N TYR A 242 11.44 -0.79 -10.91
CA TYR A 242 12.28 -1.18 -12.04
C TYR A 242 12.37 -2.69 -12.16
N VAL A 243 12.57 -3.18 -13.38
CA VAL A 243 13.08 -4.54 -13.57
C VAL A 243 14.60 -4.48 -13.55
N VAL A 244 15.25 -5.21 -12.66
CA VAL A 244 16.71 -5.34 -12.66
C VAL A 244 17.08 -6.69 -13.23
N GLN A 245 17.96 -6.69 -14.23
CA GLN A 245 18.44 -7.90 -14.88
C GLN A 245 19.97 -7.99 -14.83
N GLY A 246 20.47 -9.16 -14.45
CA GLY A 246 21.85 -9.55 -14.64
C GLY A 246 22.59 -9.94 -13.36
N LYS A 247 23.90 -10.15 -13.52
CA LYS A 247 24.80 -10.50 -12.42
C LYS A 247 24.87 -9.37 -11.39
N THR A 248 24.97 -9.75 -10.13
CA THR A 248 25.09 -8.81 -9.01
C THR A 248 26.45 -8.08 -9.00
N THR A 249 26.52 -6.98 -8.25
CA THR A 249 27.78 -6.28 -7.97
C THR A 249 28.53 -6.93 -6.80
N LYS A 250 29.86 -6.68 -6.72
CA LYS A 250 30.68 -7.16 -5.60
C LYS A 250 30.17 -6.64 -4.25
N GLN A 251 29.66 -5.40 -4.22
CA GLN A 251 29.17 -4.76 -3.01
C GLN A 251 27.91 -5.44 -2.47
N LEU A 252 26.97 -5.80 -3.34
CA LEU A 252 25.77 -6.56 -2.95
C LEU A 252 26.12 -7.96 -2.39
N LEU A 253 27.11 -8.62 -2.99
CA LEU A 253 27.60 -9.89 -2.45
C LEU A 253 28.23 -9.71 -1.05
N GLU A 254 29.04 -8.68 -0.85
CA GLU A 254 29.70 -8.39 0.42
C GLU A 254 28.69 -8.03 1.53
N THR A 255 27.66 -7.24 1.19
CA THR A 255 26.60 -6.86 2.14
C THR A 255 25.74 -8.06 2.53
N HIS A 256 25.35 -8.91 1.56
CA HIS A 256 24.65 -10.17 1.83
C HIS A 256 25.47 -11.08 2.76
N GLN A 257 26.76 -11.29 2.48
CA GLN A 257 27.62 -12.11 3.34
C GLN A 257 27.76 -11.54 4.76
N SER A 258 27.84 -10.22 4.89
CA SER A 258 27.95 -9.54 6.18
C SER A 258 26.66 -9.69 6.99
N PHE A 259 25.51 -9.54 6.33
CA PHE A 259 24.19 -9.77 6.93
C PHE A 259 24.02 -11.22 7.39
N GLN A 260 24.30 -12.22 6.54
CA GLN A 260 24.22 -13.64 6.93
C GLN A 260 25.11 -13.97 8.13
N LYS A 261 26.33 -13.41 8.19
CA LYS A 261 27.25 -13.60 9.34
C LYS A 261 26.71 -12.96 10.60
N LYS A 262 26.10 -11.77 10.51
CA LYS A 262 25.48 -11.06 11.64
C LYS A 262 24.30 -11.87 12.16
N MET A 263 23.38 -12.26 11.28
CA MET A 263 22.19 -13.03 11.63
C MET A 263 22.54 -14.37 12.28
N LYS A 264 23.50 -15.12 11.71
CA LYS A 264 23.96 -16.40 12.28
C LYS A 264 24.64 -16.26 13.66
N ARG A 265 25.19 -15.10 13.99
CA ARG A 265 25.74 -14.82 15.34
C ARG A 265 24.64 -14.55 16.35
N GLN A 266 23.55 -13.91 15.91
CA GLN A 266 22.38 -13.63 16.76
C GLN A 266 21.54 -14.89 16.97
N ASP A 267 21.33 -15.66 15.91
CA ASP A 267 20.64 -16.94 15.93
C ASP A 267 21.42 -17.98 15.10
N PRO A 268 22.22 -18.85 15.76
CA PRO A 268 22.95 -19.92 15.09
C PRO A 268 22.08 -20.94 14.35
N GLY A 269 20.79 -21.05 14.73
CA GLY A 269 19.81 -21.97 14.15
C GLY A 269 19.02 -21.39 12.99
N ARG A 270 19.15 -20.09 12.71
CA ARG A 270 18.42 -19.42 11.63
C ARG A 270 18.70 -20.07 10.28
N ALA A 271 17.63 -20.48 9.60
CA ALA A 271 17.68 -20.93 8.22
C ALA A 271 17.98 -19.75 7.29
N GLN A 272 18.78 -20.00 6.25
CA GLN A 272 18.95 -19.05 5.16
C GLN A 272 18.01 -19.46 4.04
N PHE A 273 17.15 -18.54 3.63
CA PHE A 273 16.21 -18.71 2.52
C PHE A 273 16.70 -17.99 1.26
N TYR A 274 17.25 -16.79 1.36
CA TYR A 274 17.61 -16.04 0.15
C TYR A 274 18.88 -16.58 -0.54
N PRO A 275 18.82 -16.85 -1.86
CA PRO A 275 19.96 -17.35 -2.61
C PRO A 275 21.08 -16.31 -2.63
N SER A 276 22.32 -16.77 -2.44
CA SER A 276 23.48 -15.88 -2.48
C SER A 276 23.57 -15.14 -3.82
N PRO A 277 23.82 -13.81 -3.83
CA PRO A 277 23.97 -13.03 -5.07
C PRO A 277 25.05 -13.56 -6.03
N SER A 278 26.03 -14.33 -5.53
CA SER A 278 27.05 -15.01 -6.37
C SER A 278 26.48 -16.03 -7.37
N ARG A 279 25.23 -16.46 -7.15
CA ARG A 279 24.52 -17.42 -7.99
C ARG A 279 23.71 -16.78 -9.12
N TYR A 280 23.59 -15.45 -9.15
CA TYR A 280 22.86 -14.77 -10.21
C TYR A 280 23.60 -14.87 -11.56
N LEU A 281 22.82 -14.96 -12.62
CA LEU A 281 23.20 -15.08 -14.03
C LEU A 281 22.90 -13.77 -14.76
N ASP A 282 23.30 -13.68 -16.04
CA ASP A 282 23.05 -12.48 -16.86
C ASP A 282 21.55 -12.29 -17.19
N ASP A 283 20.75 -13.34 -17.06
CA ASP A 283 19.30 -13.39 -17.29
C ASP A 283 18.48 -13.46 -15.99
N THR A 284 19.12 -13.48 -14.81
CA THR A 284 18.39 -13.40 -13.54
C THR A 284 17.70 -12.04 -13.42
N ARG A 285 16.41 -12.05 -13.14
CA ARG A 285 15.54 -10.87 -13.08
C ARG A 285 14.99 -10.65 -11.67
N PHE A 286 14.83 -9.38 -11.33
CA PHE A 286 14.28 -8.91 -10.07
C PHE A 286 13.32 -7.76 -10.33
N LEU A 287 12.23 -7.67 -9.56
CA LEU A 287 11.50 -6.42 -9.40
C LEU A 287 12.17 -5.67 -8.25
N VAL A 288 12.49 -4.41 -8.50
CA VAL A 288 13.12 -3.52 -7.53
C VAL A 288 12.22 -2.33 -7.30
N VAL A 289 11.76 -2.16 -6.06
CA VAL A 289 10.94 -1.03 -5.63
C VAL A 289 11.82 -0.09 -4.81
N GLU A 290 11.90 1.16 -5.23
CA GLU A 290 12.60 2.23 -4.52
C GLU A 290 11.62 2.99 -3.61
N LEU A 291 11.97 3.04 -2.33
CA LEU A 291 11.18 3.63 -1.25
C LEU A 291 12.02 4.68 -0.50
N GLY A 292 11.36 5.63 0.16
CA GLY A 292 12.01 6.56 1.09
C GLY A 292 12.61 5.88 2.33
N ASP A 293 13.55 6.54 3.00
CA ASP A 293 14.09 6.04 4.28
C ASP A 293 13.07 6.16 5.41
N ALA A 294 12.49 5.01 5.79
CA ALA A 294 11.49 4.90 6.83
C ALA A 294 12.02 5.11 8.25
N GLY A 295 13.35 5.06 8.46
CA GLY A 295 13.96 5.18 9.79
C GLY A 295 14.25 3.84 10.45
N THR A 296 13.92 3.71 11.74
CA THR A 296 14.21 2.51 12.56
C THR A 296 12.92 1.85 13.00
N SER A 297 12.78 0.52 12.84
CA SER A 297 11.59 -0.21 13.29
C SER A 297 11.31 -0.01 14.78
N LEU A 298 10.03 -0.07 15.18
CA LEU A 298 9.61 0.12 16.56
C LEU A 298 10.21 -0.96 17.47
N GLU A 299 10.39 -2.18 16.97
CA GLU A 299 11.09 -3.27 17.68
C GLU A 299 12.53 -2.91 18.11
N ASP A 300 13.23 -2.15 17.27
CA ASP A 300 14.60 -1.71 17.51
C ASP A 300 14.67 -0.32 18.15
N TRP A 301 13.53 0.36 18.31
CA TRP A 301 13.45 1.70 18.89
C TRP A 301 13.40 1.67 20.42
N LYS A 302 14.18 2.53 21.07
CA LYS A 302 14.22 2.62 22.53
C LYS A 302 13.17 3.61 23.06
N LEU A 303 12.00 3.09 23.43
CA LEU A 303 10.93 3.84 24.10
C LEU A 303 11.33 4.26 25.52
N THR A 304 11.42 5.56 25.79
CA THR A 304 11.96 6.07 27.07
C THR A 304 11.24 7.25 27.69
N THR A 305 10.34 7.93 26.97
CA THR A 305 9.61 9.09 27.52
C THR A 305 8.11 9.00 27.25
N GLU A 306 7.31 9.52 28.16
CA GLU A 306 5.84 9.61 28.01
C GLU A 306 5.40 10.23 26.68
N SER A 307 6.08 11.31 26.24
CA SER A 307 5.75 11.98 24.97
C SER A 307 5.89 11.08 23.73
N GLN A 308 6.77 10.07 23.79
CA GLN A 308 6.92 9.11 22.69
C GLN A 308 5.73 8.15 22.64
N LEU A 309 5.15 7.78 23.80
CA LEU A 309 3.96 6.91 23.83
C LEU A 309 2.78 7.60 23.14
N TRP A 310 2.53 8.86 23.51
CA TRP A 310 1.49 9.69 22.91
C TRP A 310 1.68 9.89 21.41
N ASP A 311 2.87 10.30 20.99
CA ASP A 311 3.12 10.64 19.58
C ASP A 311 3.11 9.38 18.70
N ILE A 312 3.74 8.28 19.12
CA ILE A 312 3.77 7.05 18.31
C ILE A 312 2.35 6.49 18.13
N PHE A 313 1.57 6.40 19.21
CA PHE A 313 0.22 5.85 19.13
C PHE A 313 -0.72 6.69 18.26
N PHE A 314 -0.65 8.03 18.35
CA PHE A 314 -1.55 8.88 17.58
C PHE A 314 -1.06 9.18 16.17
N LEU A 315 0.25 9.20 15.90
CA LEU A 315 0.73 9.36 14.53
C LEU A 315 0.26 8.19 13.64
N GLN A 316 0.31 6.95 14.13
CA GLN A 316 -0.23 5.80 13.39
C GLN A 316 -1.76 5.84 13.26
N ALA A 317 -2.49 6.24 14.31
CA ALA A 317 -3.95 6.30 14.27
C ALA A 317 -4.43 7.36 13.28
N ILE A 318 -3.76 8.51 13.22
CA ILE A 318 -4.02 9.58 12.26
C ILE A 318 -3.71 9.12 10.83
N ALA A 319 -2.58 8.45 10.61
CA ALA A 319 -2.21 7.92 9.29
C ALA A 319 -3.26 6.90 8.80
N LEU A 320 -3.62 5.92 9.63
CA LEU A 320 -4.66 4.94 9.30
C LEU A 320 -6.02 5.60 9.03
N ALA A 321 -6.44 6.57 9.85
CA ALA A 321 -7.71 7.28 9.65
C ALA A 321 -7.77 8.01 8.30
N ARG A 322 -6.64 8.58 7.85
CA ARG A 322 -6.55 9.22 6.52
C ARG A 322 -6.64 8.19 5.40
N ALA A 323 -5.96 7.05 5.54
CA ALA A 323 -5.98 6.00 4.54
C ALA A 323 -7.34 5.28 4.46
N GLU A 324 -8.03 5.11 5.59
CA GLU A 324 -9.42 4.63 5.64
C GLU A 324 -10.37 5.55 4.84
N ASP A 325 -10.21 6.87 4.96
CA ASP A 325 -11.06 7.85 4.27
C ASP A 325 -10.74 7.95 2.77
N LEU A 326 -9.46 7.91 2.40
CA LEU A 326 -9.03 8.13 1.02
C LEU A 326 -9.17 6.89 0.14
N VAL A 327 -8.81 5.71 0.66
CA VAL A 327 -8.74 4.47 -0.13
C VAL A 327 -9.29 3.25 0.61
N MET A 328 -10.17 3.46 1.60
CA MET A 328 -10.80 2.39 2.39
C MET A 328 -9.77 1.36 2.89
N PHE A 329 -8.64 1.86 3.39
CA PHE A 329 -7.47 1.06 3.70
C PHE A 329 -7.64 0.21 4.96
N GLU A 330 -7.15 -1.02 4.90
CA GLU A 330 -6.87 -1.86 6.06
C GLU A 330 -5.46 -2.42 5.95
N HIS A 331 -4.63 -2.22 6.99
CA HIS A 331 -3.25 -2.70 6.92
C HIS A 331 -3.15 -4.23 7.05
N ARG A 332 -3.91 -4.79 8.00
CA ARG A 332 -4.00 -6.23 8.33
C ARG A 332 -2.71 -6.92 8.80
N ASP A 333 -1.60 -6.19 8.92
CA ASP A 333 -0.33 -6.72 9.42
C ASP A 333 0.56 -5.67 10.11
N LEU A 334 -0.06 -4.75 10.85
CA LEU A 334 0.65 -3.61 11.45
C LEU A 334 1.28 -3.99 12.81
N HIS A 335 2.25 -4.90 12.79
CA HIS A 335 3.07 -5.22 13.95
C HIS A 335 4.26 -4.25 14.11
N GLU A 336 5.00 -4.33 15.21
CA GLU A 336 6.10 -3.42 15.55
C GLU A 336 7.27 -3.40 14.54
N GLY A 337 7.37 -4.41 13.68
CA GLY A 337 8.35 -4.46 12.59
C GLY A 337 7.95 -3.59 11.41
N ASN A 338 6.64 -3.40 11.22
CA ASN A 338 6.03 -2.64 10.11
C ASN A 338 5.75 -1.18 10.47
N LEU A 339 6.18 -0.72 11.65
CA LEU A 339 6.15 0.68 12.05
C LEU A 339 7.57 1.18 12.31
N CYS A 340 8.03 2.12 11.49
CA CYS A 340 9.32 2.77 11.68
C CYS A 340 9.19 4.15 12.31
N ILE A 341 10.21 4.53 13.08
CA ILE A 341 10.28 5.74 13.88
C ILE A 341 11.50 6.56 13.45
N ARG A 342 11.32 7.88 13.37
CA ARG A 342 12.39 8.84 13.05
C ARG A 342 12.32 10.08 13.92
N GLN A 343 13.48 10.54 14.40
CA GLN A 343 13.58 11.81 15.13
C GLN A 343 13.73 12.97 14.12
N VAL A 344 12.65 13.70 13.86
CA VAL A 344 12.64 14.80 12.87
C VAL A 344 12.84 16.18 13.48
N LYS A 345 12.43 16.37 14.73
CA LYS A 345 12.55 17.62 15.49
C LYS A 345 13.08 17.32 16.88
N SER A 346 13.72 18.27 17.55
CA SER A 346 14.12 18.06 18.95
C SER A 346 12.88 17.92 19.85
N PRO A 347 12.88 16.97 20.81
CA PRO A 347 11.80 16.84 21.78
C PRO A 347 11.56 18.15 22.54
N ARG A 348 10.31 18.43 22.85
CA ARG A 348 9.87 19.60 23.62
C ARG A 348 9.27 19.14 24.94
N LYS A 349 9.36 19.98 25.96
CA LYS A 349 8.74 19.69 27.25
C LYS A 349 7.21 19.71 27.09
N MET A 350 6.54 18.67 27.56
CA MET A 350 5.08 18.63 27.62
C MET A 350 4.55 19.79 28.49
N GLY A 351 3.50 20.44 27.99
CA GLY A 351 2.80 21.52 28.67
C GLY A 351 1.87 21.01 29.77
N PRO A 352 1.01 21.88 30.33
CA PRO A 352 -0.10 21.41 31.17
C PRO A 352 -1.07 20.55 30.33
N PRO A 353 -1.85 19.63 30.94
CA PRO A 353 -2.81 18.79 30.21
C PRO A 353 -3.77 19.55 29.28
N SER A 354 -4.11 20.81 29.62
CA SER A 354 -4.94 21.69 28.78
C SER A 354 -4.32 22.05 27.43
N ALA A 355 -3.02 21.80 27.24
CA ALA A 355 -2.32 22.01 25.96
C ALA A 355 -2.35 20.76 25.05
N GLY A 356 -2.93 19.65 25.53
CA GLY A 356 -2.88 18.34 24.91
C GLY A 356 -1.57 17.60 25.20
N PHE A 357 -1.52 16.34 24.76
CA PHE A 357 -0.39 15.43 24.97
C PHE A 357 0.35 15.07 23.69
N PHE A 358 -0.22 15.37 22.52
CA PHE A 358 0.34 15.07 21.21
C PHE A 358 1.28 16.16 20.68
N GLY A 359 2.35 15.76 20.01
CA GLY A 359 3.29 16.59 19.25
C GLY A 359 4.51 17.08 20.04
N TYR A 360 4.93 16.38 21.10
CA TYR A 360 6.03 16.81 21.97
C TYR A 360 7.32 16.01 21.82
N SER A 361 7.27 14.79 21.31
CA SER A 361 8.46 13.94 21.16
C SER A 361 9.36 14.39 20.02
N GLY A 362 8.81 15.09 19.02
CA GLY A 362 9.51 15.44 17.79
C GLY A 362 9.79 14.23 16.89
N LEU A 363 9.08 13.12 17.13
CA LEU A 363 9.09 11.94 16.29
C LEU A 363 8.17 12.09 15.08
N ASP A 364 8.45 11.27 14.09
CA ASP A 364 7.64 10.98 12.92
C ASP A 364 7.59 9.46 12.75
N ILE A 365 6.56 8.96 12.08
CA ILE A 365 6.38 7.52 11.83
C ILE A 365 6.28 7.21 10.35
N THR A 366 6.59 5.96 10.00
CA THR A 366 6.41 5.43 8.65
C THR A 366 5.89 4.00 8.74
N ILE A 367 4.69 3.79 8.21
CA ILE A 367 4.00 2.51 8.13
C ILE A 367 4.46 1.77 6.86
N LEU A 368 4.85 0.50 7.00
CA LEU A 368 5.48 -0.34 5.97
C LEU A 368 4.70 -1.62 5.70
N ASP A 369 5.05 -2.29 4.60
CA ASP A 369 4.63 -3.64 4.22
C ASP A 369 3.11 -3.82 4.08
N TYR A 370 2.65 -3.72 2.83
CA TYR A 370 1.24 -3.81 2.50
C TYR A 370 0.86 -5.19 1.94
N GLY A 371 1.70 -6.20 2.16
CA GLY A 371 1.54 -7.53 1.55
C GLY A 371 0.23 -8.25 1.91
N LEU A 372 -0.33 -7.96 3.09
CA LEU A 372 -1.62 -8.51 3.53
C LEU A 372 -2.76 -7.48 3.50
N SER A 373 -2.49 -6.26 3.05
CA SER A 373 -3.41 -5.14 3.14
C SER A 373 -4.59 -5.24 2.17
N ARG A 374 -5.56 -4.35 2.40
CA ARG A 374 -6.70 -4.12 1.53
C ARG A 374 -6.86 -2.63 1.26
N GLY A 375 -7.21 -2.28 0.03
CA GLY A 375 -7.53 -0.91 -0.37
C GLY A 375 -8.48 -0.88 -1.57
N GLU A 376 -9.14 0.26 -1.77
CA GLU A 376 -10.05 0.53 -2.87
C GLU A 376 -9.98 2.01 -3.22
N ASP A 377 -9.57 2.33 -4.44
CA ASP A 377 -9.49 3.72 -4.91
C ASP A 377 -10.89 4.31 -5.08
N LEU A 378 -11.25 5.24 -4.19
CA LEU A 378 -12.54 5.94 -4.21
C LEU A 378 -12.64 7.01 -5.30
N SER A 379 -11.54 7.36 -5.97
CA SER A 379 -11.53 8.32 -7.07
C SER A 379 -12.01 7.72 -8.40
N VAL A 380 -12.04 6.38 -8.49
CA VAL A 380 -12.47 5.63 -9.68
C VAL A 380 -13.86 5.04 -9.44
N ASP A 381 -14.81 5.38 -10.32
CA ASP A 381 -16.14 4.78 -10.29
C ASP A 381 -16.07 3.26 -10.52
N ASP A 382 -16.77 2.48 -9.69
CA ASP A 382 -16.82 1.02 -9.73
C ASP A 382 -15.43 0.33 -9.60
N SER A 383 -14.52 0.96 -8.85
CA SER A 383 -13.21 0.41 -8.45
C SER A 383 -13.36 -0.98 -7.83
N THR A 384 -12.47 -1.91 -8.21
CA THR A 384 -12.42 -3.24 -7.60
C THR A 384 -11.46 -3.19 -6.41
N PRO A 385 -11.86 -3.65 -5.21
CA PRO A 385 -10.97 -3.72 -4.07
C PRO A 385 -9.75 -4.58 -4.38
N VAL A 386 -8.58 -4.09 -4.01
CA VAL A 386 -7.34 -4.86 -3.98
C VAL A 386 -7.20 -5.42 -2.57
N ALA A 387 -7.10 -6.73 -2.45
CA ALA A 387 -6.87 -7.39 -1.16
C ALA A 387 -6.07 -8.67 -1.34
N PHE A 388 -5.16 -8.93 -0.41
CA PHE A 388 -4.55 -10.25 -0.30
C PHE A 388 -5.58 -11.26 0.22
N ASP A 389 -5.56 -12.47 -0.33
CA ASP A 389 -6.47 -13.54 0.07
C ASP A 389 -5.83 -14.41 1.16
N LEU A 390 -6.09 -14.05 2.42
CA LEU A 390 -5.53 -14.77 3.57
C LEU A 390 -6.17 -16.16 3.77
N GLU A 391 -7.28 -16.52 3.08
CA GLU A 391 -7.84 -17.88 3.18
C GLU A 391 -6.95 -18.94 2.49
N ARG A 392 -5.97 -18.51 1.69
CA ARG A 392 -4.99 -19.40 1.04
C ARG A 392 -4.00 -20.03 2.01
N ASP A 393 -3.72 -19.36 3.13
CA ASP A 393 -2.81 -19.86 4.17
C ASP A 393 -3.41 -19.72 5.58
N LEU A 394 -4.09 -20.79 6.01
CA LEU A 394 -4.68 -20.84 7.35
C LEU A 394 -3.66 -20.98 8.47
N SER A 395 -2.36 -21.16 8.17
CA SER A 395 -1.32 -21.22 9.19
C SER A 395 -1.22 -19.90 9.96
N LEU A 396 -1.54 -18.76 9.32
CA LEU A 396 -1.63 -17.45 9.96
C LEU A 396 -2.60 -17.44 11.16
N PHE A 397 -3.73 -18.15 11.04
CA PHE A 397 -4.77 -18.18 12.06
C PHE A 397 -4.59 -19.30 13.07
N THR A 398 -4.08 -20.46 12.63
CA THR A 398 -3.88 -21.64 13.49
C THR A 398 -2.61 -21.56 14.33
N SER A 399 -1.65 -20.71 13.95
CA SER A 399 -0.38 -20.57 14.67
C SER A 399 -0.53 -19.82 16.01
N THR A 400 0.26 -20.21 17.01
CA THR A 400 0.27 -19.62 18.37
C THR A 400 1.67 -19.18 18.80
N HIS A 401 2.61 -19.11 17.86
CA HIS A 401 4.03 -18.84 18.14
C HIS A 401 4.36 -17.39 18.53
N ALA A 402 3.49 -16.43 18.20
CA ALA A 402 3.70 -15.01 18.44
C ALA A 402 2.38 -14.31 18.84
N ASP A 403 2.49 -13.20 19.56
CA ASP A 403 1.33 -12.43 20.03
C ASP A 403 0.51 -11.88 18.86
N GLN A 404 1.16 -11.46 17.77
CA GLN A 404 0.49 -11.01 16.54
C GLN A 404 -0.44 -12.07 15.93
N CYS A 405 -0.22 -13.37 16.17
CA CYS A 405 -1.12 -14.41 15.68
C CYS A 405 -2.53 -14.31 16.28
N LYS A 406 -2.66 -13.73 17.48
CA LYS A 406 -3.97 -13.44 18.07
C LYS A 406 -4.72 -12.42 17.24
N VAL A 407 -4.04 -11.40 16.71
CA VAL A 407 -4.65 -10.34 15.89
C VAL A 407 -5.19 -10.91 14.58
N TYR A 408 -4.43 -11.77 13.88
CA TYR A 408 -4.95 -12.45 12.67
C TYR A 408 -6.23 -13.24 12.96
N ARG A 409 -6.26 -13.99 14.08
CA ARG A 409 -7.47 -14.70 14.51
C ARG A 409 -8.62 -13.76 14.85
N GLN A 410 -8.35 -12.63 15.51
CA GLN A 410 -9.38 -11.65 15.83
C GLN A 410 -10.00 -11.06 14.56
N MET A 411 -9.17 -10.70 13.57
CA MET A 411 -9.65 -10.21 12.27
C MET A 411 -10.54 -11.25 11.58
N ARG A 412 -10.08 -12.50 11.49
CA ARG A 412 -10.86 -13.56 10.84
C ARG A 412 -12.13 -13.89 11.61
N SER A 413 -12.07 -13.94 12.94
CA SER A 413 -13.25 -14.19 13.78
C SER A 413 -14.27 -13.07 13.61
N PHE A 414 -13.82 -11.82 13.55
CA PHE A 414 -14.67 -10.67 13.29
C PHE A 414 -15.39 -10.77 11.95
N LEU A 415 -14.70 -11.12 10.87
CA LEU A 415 -15.33 -11.32 9.56
C LEU A 415 -16.33 -12.50 9.55
N LEU A 416 -16.08 -13.54 10.35
CA LEU A 416 -17.01 -14.68 10.47
C LEU A 416 -18.25 -14.36 11.31
N ARG A 417 -18.13 -13.48 12.32
CA ARG A 417 -19.11 -13.35 13.41
C ARG A 417 -19.70 -11.95 13.61
N ALA A 418 -19.07 -10.91 13.06
CA ALA A 418 -19.35 -9.50 13.31
C ALA A 418 -19.44 -9.12 14.80
N ASP A 419 -18.70 -9.84 15.65
CA ASP A 419 -18.53 -9.54 17.07
C ASP A 419 -17.04 -9.60 17.46
N ARG A 420 -16.71 -9.20 18.69
CA ARG A 420 -15.32 -9.20 19.19
C ARG A 420 -14.82 -10.57 19.65
N THR A 421 -15.66 -11.61 19.61
CA THR A 421 -15.29 -12.92 20.16
C THR A 421 -14.23 -13.57 19.27
N CYS A 422 -12.99 -13.65 19.78
CA CYS A 422 -11.93 -14.37 19.10
C CYS A 422 -12.13 -15.88 19.20
N LEU A 423 -12.30 -16.54 18.06
CA LEU A 423 -12.34 -18.00 17.98
C LEU A 423 -10.96 -18.60 18.27
N PRO A 424 -10.90 -19.80 18.89
CA PRO A 424 -9.64 -20.48 19.18
C PRO A 424 -8.96 -20.96 17.87
N PRO A 425 -7.64 -21.22 17.87
CA PRO A 425 -6.90 -21.63 16.68
C PRO A 425 -7.51 -22.81 15.92
N GLU A 426 -8.05 -23.80 16.63
CA GLU A 426 -8.64 -25.02 16.06
C GLU A 426 -9.94 -24.74 15.29
N ALA A 427 -10.57 -23.60 15.51
CA ALA A 427 -11.75 -23.17 14.76
C ALA A 427 -11.41 -22.48 13.43
N HIS A 428 -10.12 -22.36 13.09
CA HIS A 428 -9.65 -21.71 11.86
C HIS A 428 -9.07 -22.69 10.82
N ASP A 429 -9.43 -23.96 10.88
CA ASP A 429 -8.90 -25.03 10.02
C ASP A 429 -9.63 -25.19 8.66
N THR A 430 -10.75 -24.49 8.49
CA THR A 430 -11.61 -24.61 7.32
C THR A 430 -11.49 -23.36 6.44
N PRO A 431 -10.99 -23.46 5.19
CA PRO A 431 -10.85 -22.32 4.30
C PRO A 431 -12.20 -21.86 3.76
N TYR A 432 -12.33 -20.57 3.50
CA TYR A 432 -13.56 -19.91 3.02
C TYR A 432 -14.77 -20.27 3.88
N ALA A 433 -14.56 -20.33 5.20
CA ALA A 433 -15.61 -20.69 6.14
C ALA A 433 -16.83 -19.76 5.99
N LYS A 434 -18.02 -20.32 6.20
CA LYS A 434 -19.27 -19.57 6.04
C LYS A 434 -19.46 -18.62 7.22
N GLY A 435 -19.27 -17.33 6.97
CA GLY A 435 -19.59 -16.24 7.87
C GLY A 435 -21.05 -15.79 7.75
N ILE A 436 -21.33 -14.56 8.21
CA ILE A 436 -22.67 -13.98 8.24
C ILE A 436 -23.28 -13.77 6.85
N ASP A 437 -22.44 -13.41 5.88
CA ASP A 437 -22.87 -12.98 4.54
C ASP A 437 -22.43 -13.91 3.41
N GLY A 438 -22.08 -15.15 3.76
CA GLY A 438 -21.59 -16.15 2.81
C GLY A 438 -20.20 -16.66 3.17
N PRO A 439 -19.46 -17.25 2.21
CA PRO A 439 -18.05 -17.56 2.39
C PRO A 439 -17.27 -16.30 2.77
N LEU A 440 -16.30 -16.43 3.68
CA LEU A 440 -15.42 -15.33 4.04
C LEU A 440 -14.60 -14.90 2.83
N LEU A 441 -14.63 -13.60 2.54
CA LEU A 441 -13.82 -12.94 1.51
C LEU A 441 -13.05 -11.80 2.15
N TRP A 442 -11.76 -11.69 1.81
CA TRP A 442 -10.87 -10.66 2.34
C TRP A 442 -10.92 -9.35 1.54
N ASP A 443 -11.69 -9.26 0.46
CA ASP A 443 -11.95 -7.99 -0.25
C ASP A 443 -12.97 -7.09 0.48
N ALA A 444 -13.75 -7.66 1.40
CA ALA A 444 -14.70 -6.95 2.25
C ALA A 444 -14.01 -5.87 3.07
N TYR A 445 -14.64 -4.68 3.12
CA TYR A 445 -14.16 -3.59 3.97
C TYR A 445 -14.62 -3.78 5.41
N ALA A 446 -13.66 -3.81 6.33
CA ALA A 446 -13.81 -4.02 7.75
C ALA A 446 -12.76 -3.21 8.53
N PRO A 447 -12.88 -1.86 8.62
CA PRO A 447 -11.85 -1.00 9.23
C PRO A 447 -11.58 -1.28 10.71
N TYR A 448 -12.43 -2.06 11.37
CA TYR A 448 -12.17 -2.60 12.71
C TYR A 448 -10.86 -3.41 12.77
N THR A 449 -10.39 -3.98 11.65
CA THR A 449 -9.07 -4.63 11.59
C THR A 449 -7.93 -3.67 11.93
N ASN A 450 -8.02 -2.39 11.55
CA ASN A 450 -7.05 -1.37 11.96
C ASN A 450 -7.13 -1.09 13.47
N VAL A 451 -8.33 -1.09 14.06
CA VAL A 451 -8.53 -0.94 15.51
C VAL A 451 -7.86 -2.08 16.28
N LEU A 452 -7.97 -3.32 15.80
CA LEU A 452 -7.29 -4.48 16.39
C LEU A 452 -5.76 -4.30 16.41
N TRP A 453 -5.18 -3.79 15.33
CA TRP A 453 -3.74 -3.48 15.27
C TRP A 453 -3.34 -2.29 16.13
N LEU A 454 -4.18 -1.26 16.24
CA LEU A 454 -3.97 -0.15 17.18
C LEU A 454 -3.95 -0.66 18.62
N ALA A 455 -4.85 -1.59 18.98
CA ALA A 455 -4.87 -2.23 20.29
C ALA A 455 -3.58 -3.01 20.57
N TYR A 456 -3.15 -3.83 19.60
CA TYR A 456 -1.89 -4.57 19.66
C TYR A 456 -0.69 -3.63 19.90
N LEU A 457 -0.58 -2.56 19.11
CA LEU A 457 0.54 -1.63 19.24
C LEU A 457 0.48 -0.79 20.52
N TYR A 458 -0.70 -0.48 21.05
CA TYR A 458 -0.83 0.12 22.37
C TYR A 458 -0.27 -0.79 23.48
N GLU A 459 -0.62 -2.08 23.46
CA GLU A 459 -0.05 -3.05 24.40
C GLU A 459 1.46 -3.18 24.22
N TYR A 460 1.93 -3.21 22.98
CA TYR A 460 3.35 -3.28 22.64
C TYR A 460 4.12 -2.10 23.25
N ILE A 461 3.74 -0.85 22.93
CA ILE A 461 4.47 0.34 23.39
C ILE A 461 4.45 0.48 24.92
N THR A 462 3.36 0.08 25.57
CA THR A 462 3.26 0.15 27.04
C THR A 462 4.04 -0.97 27.75
N THR A 463 4.14 -2.14 27.14
CA THR A 463 4.91 -3.28 27.68
C THR A 463 6.41 -3.12 27.44
N HIS A 464 6.80 -2.55 26.29
CA HIS A 464 8.19 -2.36 25.89
C HIS A 464 8.78 -1.00 26.32
N PHE A 465 8.03 -0.20 27.08
CA PHE A 465 8.49 1.07 27.61
C PHE A 465 9.64 0.90 28.63
N LYS A 466 10.78 1.52 28.36
CA LYS A 466 12.01 1.46 29.20
C LYS A 466 12.31 2.77 29.94
N GLY A 467 11.34 3.67 30.02
CA GLY A 467 11.43 4.97 30.69
C GLY A 467 11.04 4.94 32.18
N ASP A 468 10.62 6.09 32.71
CA ASP A 468 10.17 6.21 34.10
C ASP A 468 8.82 5.50 34.31
N LYS A 469 8.72 4.64 35.33
CA LYS A 469 7.47 3.94 35.67
C LYS A 469 6.35 4.91 36.05
N ALA A 470 6.66 6.06 36.63
CA ALA A 470 5.67 7.08 36.95
C ALA A 470 5.13 7.78 35.70
N GLU A 471 5.95 7.92 34.65
CA GLU A 471 5.51 8.39 33.33
C GLU A 471 4.55 7.39 32.67
N LEU A 472 4.91 6.11 32.68
CA LEU A 472 4.05 5.05 32.13
C LEU A 472 2.72 4.94 32.89
N ALA A 473 2.73 5.07 34.22
CA ALA A 473 1.51 5.05 35.02
C ALA A 473 0.58 6.20 34.64
N ARG A 474 1.10 7.44 34.52
CA ARG A 474 0.29 8.58 34.08
C ARG A 474 -0.30 8.40 32.69
N PHE A 475 0.49 7.88 31.73
CA PHE A 475 -0.01 7.57 30.40
C PHE A 475 -1.20 6.62 30.50
N LYS A 476 -1.05 5.48 31.20
CA LYS A 476 -2.10 4.47 31.37
C LYS A 476 -3.33 4.99 32.11
N ASP A 477 -3.13 5.81 33.14
CA ASP A 477 -4.22 6.43 33.90
C ASP A 477 -5.02 7.41 33.01
N GLU A 478 -4.32 8.21 32.19
CA GLU A 478 -4.97 9.14 31.26
C GLU A 478 -5.68 8.39 30.13
N THR A 479 -5.11 7.31 29.62
CA THR A 479 -5.68 6.51 28.51
C THR A 479 -6.53 5.31 28.97
N GLU A 480 -6.94 5.26 30.24
CA GLU A 480 -7.72 4.14 30.79
C GLU A 480 -9.02 3.92 30.00
N GLU A 481 -9.80 4.97 29.80
CA GLU A 481 -11.08 4.89 29.06
C GLU A 481 -10.89 4.62 27.57
N LEU A 482 -9.82 5.15 26.96
CA LEU A 482 -9.44 4.79 25.59
C LEU A 482 -9.20 3.28 25.49
N TRP A 483 -8.45 2.73 26.44
CA TRP A 483 -8.16 1.30 26.48
C TRP A 483 -9.41 0.45 26.69
N GLU A 484 -10.37 0.89 27.49
CA GLU A 484 -11.65 0.18 27.64
C GLU A 484 -12.36 -0.04 26.29
N TYR A 485 -12.33 0.95 25.40
CA TYR A 485 -12.97 0.86 24.07
C TYR A 485 -12.07 0.23 22.99
N LEU A 486 -10.76 0.34 23.15
CA LEU A 486 -9.77 -0.24 22.24
C LEU A 486 -9.54 -1.74 22.49
N ASN A 487 -9.75 -2.20 23.73
CA ASN A 487 -9.46 -3.56 24.14
C ASN A 487 -10.38 -4.58 23.42
N PRO A 488 -9.82 -5.48 22.59
CA PRO A 488 -10.62 -6.47 21.87
C PRO A 488 -11.22 -7.54 22.79
N ASP A 489 -10.70 -7.71 24.02
CA ASP A 489 -11.18 -8.67 25.01
C ASP A 489 -12.20 -8.06 26.00
N ALA A 490 -12.62 -6.81 25.81
CA ALA A 490 -13.63 -6.18 26.66
C ALA A 490 -15.02 -6.84 26.50
N GLY A 491 -15.84 -6.77 27.56
CA GLY A 491 -17.16 -7.39 27.60
C GLY A 491 -18.11 -6.90 26.51
N GLU A 492 -19.05 -7.72 26.06
CA GLU A 492 -19.96 -7.41 24.93
C GLU A 492 -20.77 -6.11 25.11
N ASP A 493 -20.96 -5.66 26.35
CA ASP A 493 -21.67 -4.44 26.72
C ASP A 493 -20.81 -3.16 26.66
N VAL A 494 -19.49 -3.30 26.51
CA VAL A 494 -18.55 -2.17 26.41
C VAL A 494 -18.50 -1.65 24.98
N PRO A 495 -18.68 -0.32 24.73
CA PRO A 495 -18.50 0.27 23.41
C PRO A 495 -17.14 -0.06 22.80
N CYS A 496 -17.06 -0.09 21.47
CA CYS A 496 -15.80 -0.28 20.76
C CYS A 496 -15.71 0.67 19.57
N PHE A 497 -14.48 1.04 19.23
CA PHE A 497 -14.21 1.83 18.03
C PHE A 497 -14.45 0.97 16.77
N GLY A 498 -15.06 1.54 15.74
CA GLY A 498 -15.28 0.83 14.47
C GLY A 498 -14.17 1.02 13.45
N CYS A 499 -13.39 2.10 13.58
CA CYS A 499 -12.28 2.42 12.70
C CYS A 499 -11.22 3.28 13.40
N ALA A 500 -10.07 3.50 12.76
CA ALA A 500 -9.03 4.38 13.29
C ALA A 500 -9.51 5.84 13.40
N ALA A 501 -10.40 6.29 12.51
CA ALA A 501 -10.97 7.63 12.58
C ALA A 501 -11.77 7.87 13.90
N ASP A 502 -12.45 6.86 14.43
CA ASP A 502 -13.15 6.97 15.72
C ASP A 502 -12.18 7.17 16.89
N VAL A 503 -11.02 6.48 16.84
CA VAL A 503 -9.94 6.61 17.84
C VAL A 503 -9.38 8.04 17.83
N VAL A 504 -9.16 8.61 16.64
CA VAL A 504 -8.67 9.99 16.48
C VAL A 504 -9.72 10.99 16.97
N CYS A 505 -11.00 10.79 16.63
CA CYS A 505 -12.10 11.64 17.13
C CYS A 505 -12.15 11.63 18.65
N PHE A 506 -12.07 10.46 19.29
CA PHE A 506 -12.03 10.33 20.74
C PHE A 506 -10.88 11.14 21.35
N ALA A 507 -9.68 11.07 20.76
CA ALA A 507 -8.52 11.81 21.26
C ALA A 507 -8.67 13.34 21.13
N VAL A 508 -9.39 13.83 20.11
CA VAL A 508 -9.74 15.25 19.96
C VAL A 508 -10.77 15.66 21.02
N GLU A 509 -11.81 14.85 21.23
CA GLU A 509 -12.84 15.11 22.24
C GLU A 509 -12.28 15.08 23.68
N ALA A 510 -11.29 14.22 23.94
CA ALA A 510 -10.54 14.17 25.20
C ALA A 510 -9.58 15.36 25.38
N GLY A 511 -9.35 16.16 24.32
CA GLY A 511 -8.44 17.31 24.35
C GLY A 511 -6.96 16.94 24.30
N TRP A 512 -6.63 15.68 23.96
CA TRP A 512 -5.25 15.20 23.86
C TRP A 512 -4.58 15.65 22.56
N ILE A 513 -5.37 15.74 21.48
CA ILE A 513 -4.97 16.26 20.18
C ILE A 513 -5.79 17.51 19.88
N ARG A 514 -5.14 18.58 19.45
CA ARG A 514 -5.85 19.78 18.99
C ARG A 514 -6.15 19.72 17.51
N GLN A 515 -7.25 20.34 17.09
CA GLN A 515 -7.67 20.36 15.69
C GLN A 515 -6.63 21.03 14.75
N ASP A 516 -5.88 22.02 15.23
CA ASP A 516 -4.78 22.63 14.46
C ASP A 516 -3.63 21.66 14.18
N GLN A 517 -3.42 20.68 15.07
CA GLN A 517 -2.36 19.68 14.91
C GLN A 517 -2.73 18.62 13.86
N LEU A 518 -4.02 18.31 13.71
CA LEU A 518 -4.51 17.43 12.65
C LEU A 518 -4.36 18.08 11.27
N ASN A 519 -4.63 19.37 11.18
CA ASN A 519 -4.48 20.15 9.94
C ASN A 519 -3.00 20.45 9.62
N GLY A 520 -2.19 20.73 10.64
CA GLY A 520 -0.76 21.03 10.51
C GLY A 520 0.15 19.80 10.38
N ALA A 521 -0.39 18.59 10.53
CA ALA A 521 0.36 17.36 10.26
C ALA A 521 0.70 17.18 8.76
N GLU A 522 0.24 18.08 7.89
CA GLU A 522 0.74 18.27 6.52
C GLU A 522 2.12 18.95 6.46
N GLU A 523 2.56 19.66 7.52
CA GLU A 523 3.91 20.23 7.59
C GLU A 523 4.99 19.20 7.97
N SER A 524 4.64 17.91 8.12
CA SER A 524 5.61 16.87 7.77
C SER A 524 5.79 16.98 6.26
N ILE A 525 6.69 17.88 5.86
CA ILE A 525 7.11 18.05 4.48
C ILE A 525 7.42 16.62 4.02
N LEU A 526 6.53 16.04 3.22
CA LEU A 526 6.88 15.03 2.25
C LEU A 526 7.95 15.72 1.42
N GLN A 527 9.21 15.59 1.84
CA GLN A 527 10.32 15.82 0.96
C GLN A 527 10.11 14.67 -0.01
N HIS A 528 9.44 14.93 -1.14
CA HIS A 528 9.56 14.07 -2.29
C HIS A 528 11.06 13.98 -2.53
N GLU A 529 11.67 12.95 -1.97
CA GLU A 529 13.04 12.63 -2.21
C GLU A 529 13.05 12.05 -3.61
N ASP A 530 13.55 12.83 -4.56
CA ASP A 530 13.76 12.36 -5.93
C ASP A 530 14.50 11.02 -5.92
N SER A 531 14.24 10.18 -6.93
CA SER A 531 14.93 8.92 -7.08
C SER A 531 16.45 9.12 -7.01
N ILE A 532 17.12 8.29 -6.20
CA ILE A 532 18.58 8.30 -6.13
C ILE A 532 19.20 7.36 -7.16
N ILE A 533 18.40 6.72 -8.03
CA ILE A 533 18.83 5.80 -9.08
C ILE A 533 18.98 6.60 -10.38
N ALA A 534 20.14 6.51 -11.06
CA ALA A 534 20.40 7.30 -12.26
C ALA A 534 20.67 6.43 -13.49
N PRO A 535 20.10 6.78 -14.67
CA PRO A 535 20.59 6.27 -15.94
C PRO A 535 22.07 6.61 -16.17
N ARG A 536 22.81 5.69 -16.77
CA ARG A 536 24.19 5.91 -17.28
C ARG A 536 24.35 7.11 -18.23
N GLU A 537 23.28 7.64 -18.79
CA GLU A 537 23.32 8.80 -19.70
C GLU A 537 23.40 10.14 -18.95
N GLU A 538 22.82 10.26 -17.76
CA GLU A 538 22.84 11.51 -16.97
C GLU A 538 24.16 11.72 -16.22
N THR A 539 24.85 10.64 -15.87
CA THR A 539 26.14 10.70 -15.16
C THR A 539 27.29 11.26 -16.01
N LYS A 540 27.14 11.28 -17.34
CA LYS A 540 28.12 11.92 -18.26
C LYS A 540 28.05 13.45 -18.22
N VAL A 541 26.91 14.03 -17.86
CA VAL A 541 26.73 15.50 -17.85
C VAL A 541 27.38 16.12 -16.60
N VAL A 542 27.24 15.47 -15.43
CA VAL A 542 27.79 15.97 -14.16
C VAL A 542 29.33 15.92 -14.12
N SER A 543 29.95 15.02 -14.89
CA SER A 543 31.41 14.85 -14.92
C SER A 543 32.14 15.83 -15.86
N GLN A 544 31.43 16.62 -16.68
CA GLN A 544 32.06 17.56 -17.63
C GLN A 544 32.02 19.04 -17.25
N GLU A 545 31.27 19.47 -16.23
CA GLU A 545 31.28 20.87 -15.76
C GLU A 545 32.16 21.08 -14.52
N LYS A 546 33.49 21.04 -14.71
CA LYS A 546 34.44 21.71 -13.80
C LYS A 546 35.42 22.57 -14.57
N THR A 547 34.92 23.66 -15.15
CA THR A 547 35.76 24.80 -15.56
C THR A 547 35.94 25.75 -14.37
N PRO A 548 37.17 26.11 -13.97
CA PRO A 548 37.39 26.91 -12.76
C PRO A 548 37.06 28.38 -13.00
N ILE A 549 36.21 28.94 -12.14
CA ILE A 549 35.90 30.36 -12.07
C ILE A 549 37.18 31.15 -11.74
N ARG A 550 37.59 31.98 -12.69
CA ARG A 550 38.73 32.90 -12.60
C ARG A 550 38.43 33.99 -11.56
N ARG A 551 39.16 33.99 -10.44
CA ARG A 551 39.12 35.05 -9.41
C ARG A 551 39.52 36.40 -10.00
N SER A 552 38.60 37.36 -9.99
CA SER A 552 38.87 38.79 -10.19
C SER A 552 39.14 39.45 -8.83
N THR A 553 40.40 39.80 -8.58
CA THR A 553 40.83 40.58 -7.41
C THR A 553 40.52 42.07 -7.62
N ARG A 554 39.62 42.62 -6.81
CA ARG A 554 39.40 44.07 -6.74
C ARG A 554 40.32 44.64 -5.65
N SER A 555 41.37 45.34 -6.09
CA SER A 555 42.31 46.08 -5.25
C SER A 555 41.66 47.37 -4.73
N THR A 556 41.65 47.54 -3.41
CA THR A 556 41.42 48.83 -2.74
C THR A 556 42.70 49.20 -1.98
N ARG A 557 43.43 50.21 -2.47
CA ARG A 557 44.25 51.06 -1.59
C ARG A 557 44.51 52.44 -2.19
N ARG A 558 44.06 53.44 -1.44
CA ARG A 558 44.42 54.87 -1.39
C ARG A 558 45.76 55.24 -2.03
N LYS A 559 45.75 56.22 -2.93
CA LYS A 559 46.16 57.61 -2.65
C LYS A 559 45.53 58.56 -3.65
#